data_AF-A0A6B2G9E1-F1
#
_entry.id   AF-A0A6B2G9E1-F1
#
_cell.length_a   1.000
_cell.length_b   1.000
_cell.length_c   1.000
_cell.angle_alpha   90.00
_cell.angle_beta   90.00
_cell.angle_gamma   90.00
#
_symmetry.space_group_name_H-M   'P 1'
#
loop_
_entity.id
_entity.type
_entity.pdbx_description
1 polymer ?
#
loop_
_entity_poly.entity_id
_entity_poly.type
_entity_poly.pdbx_seq_one_letter_code
_entity_poly.pdbx_strand_id
1 'polypeptide(L)'
;LALRYAEKGKDRDGIPILETEKMLRSFLYNNKDERNSGFFQSTLIETSQIDYYFAFMPLEKKHVKQCIVSESVESGVIDIDHCVEKVLERIEFIPAISMHFSATGCKKIFMFVSAFCH
;
A
#
# COMPACT_ATOMS: atom_id res chain seq x y z
N LEU A 1 7.79 7.87 -3.27
CA LEU A 1 7.28 7.97 -4.66
C LEU A 1 5.77 8.23 -4.68
N ALA A 2 4.95 7.28 -4.22
CA ALA A 2 3.48 7.38 -4.25
C ALA A 2 2.93 8.70 -3.66
N LEU A 3 3.39 9.10 -2.46
CA LEU A 3 2.97 10.37 -1.84
C LEU A 3 3.25 11.59 -2.70
N ARG A 4 4.42 11.68 -3.34
CA ARG A 4 4.76 12.81 -4.23
C ARG A 4 3.84 12.91 -5.45
N TYR A 5 3.30 11.79 -5.90
CA TYR A 5 2.33 11.76 -7.00
C TYR A 5 0.95 12.18 -6.50
N ALA A 6 0.52 11.64 -5.36
CA ALA A 6 -0.74 12.01 -4.72
C ALA A 6 -0.81 13.51 -4.40
N GLU A 7 0.25 14.09 -3.85
CA GLU A 7 0.36 15.54 -3.54
C GLU A 7 0.29 16.42 -4.81
N LYS A 8 0.63 15.87 -5.97
CA LYS A 8 0.50 16.53 -7.27
C LYS A 8 -0.84 16.26 -7.96
N GLY A 9 -1.77 15.58 -7.28
CA GLY A 9 -3.06 15.19 -7.84
C GLY A 9 -2.94 14.18 -8.99
N LYS A 10 -1.84 13.42 -9.06
CA LYS A 10 -1.63 12.40 -10.10
C LYS A 10 -2.05 11.04 -9.59
N ASP A 11 -2.77 10.31 -10.44
CA ASP A 11 -3.13 8.92 -10.16
C ASP A 11 -1.91 8.00 -10.10
N ARG A 12 -2.05 6.97 -9.25
CA ARG A 12 -1.10 5.87 -9.08
C ARG A 12 -0.72 5.22 -10.41
N ASP A 13 -1.69 5.00 -11.29
CA ASP A 13 -1.48 4.31 -12.58
C ASP A 13 -0.65 5.14 -13.57
N GLY A 14 -0.51 6.45 -13.30
CA GLY A 14 0.38 7.33 -14.03
C GLY A 14 1.85 7.27 -13.60
N ILE A 15 2.20 6.47 -12.58
CA ILE A 15 3.58 6.29 -12.12
C ILE A 15 4.29 5.31 -13.06
N PRO A 16 5.31 5.74 -13.83
CA PRO A 16 6.03 4.85 -14.73
C PRO A 16 6.79 3.77 -13.94
N ILE A 17 6.74 2.53 -14.43
CA ILE A 17 7.48 1.41 -13.82
C ILE A 17 8.97 1.73 -13.68
N LEU A 18 9.56 2.40 -14.68
CA LEU A 18 10.96 2.80 -14.68
C LEU A 18 11.32 3.75 -13.53
N GLU A 19 10.40 4.61 -13.07
CA GLU A 19 10.65 5.49 -11.91
C GLU A 19 10.68 4.68 -10.62
N THR A 20 9.79 3.70 -10.50
CA THR A 20 9.73 2.77 -9.38
C THR A 20 10.98 1.89 -9.32
N GLU A 21 11.41 1.34 -10.45
CA GLU A 21 12.64 0.53 -10.55
C GLU A 21 13.89 1.35 -10.20
N LYS A 22 14.02 2.57 -10.74
CA LYS A 22 15.14 3.47 -10.43
C LYS A 22 15.19 3.81 -8.95
N MET A 23 14.03 4.08 -8.35
CA MET A 23 13.93 4.30 -6.91
C MET A 23 14.45 3.07 -6.17
N LEU A 24 13.86 1.88 -6.39
CA LEU A 24 14.25 0.65 -5.69
C LEU A 24 15.73 0.31 -5.86
N ARG A 25 16.27 0.38 -7.09
CA ARG A 25 17.70 0.16 -7.33
C ARG A 25 18.54 1.13 -6.50
N SER A 26 18.26 2.43 -6.57
CA SER A 26 18.99 3.41 -5.75
C SER A 26 18.89 3.12 -4.25
N PHE A 27 17.72 2.67 -3.79
CA PHE A 27 17.53 2.33 -2.38
C PHE A 27 18.42 1.16 -1.94
N LEU A 28 18.56 0.15 -2.80
CA LEU A 28 19.35 -1.05 -2.53
C LEU A 28 20.87 -0.83 -2.66
N TYR A 29 21.31 0.03 -3.59
CA TYR A 29 22.74 0.27 -3.84
C TYR A 29 23.37 1.38 -2.98
N ASN A 30 22.62 2.44 -2.64
CA ASN A 30 23.23 3.70 -2.18
C ASN A 30 22.98 4.07 -0.71
N ASN A 31 22.06 3.41 -0.01
CA ASN A 31 21.72 3.81 1.36
C ASN A 31 22.66 3.20 2.40
N LYS A 32 23.58 4.02 2.92
CA LYS A 32 24.51 3.68 4.01
C LYS A 32 23.83 3.53 5.38
N ASP A 33 22.62 4.05 5.55
CA ASP A 33 21.84 3.95 6.80
C ASP A 33 21.22 2.55 6.99
N GLU A 34 21.26 1.70 5.96
CA GLU A 34 20.84 0.31 6.02
C GLU A 34 22.02 -0.67 5.88
N ARG A 35 23.07 -0.54 6.70
CA ARG A 35 24.00 -1.67 6.93
C ARG A 35 23.30 -2.93 7.49
N ASN A 36 22.00 -2.84 7.77
CA ASN A 36 21.10 -3.90 8.21
C ASN A 36 20.10 -4.37 7.14
N SER A 37 20.12 -3.86 5.90
CA SER A 37 19.28 -4.50 4.87
C SER A 37 19.92 -5.82 4.48
N GLY A 38 19.12 -6.89 4.43
CA GLY A 38 19.61 -8.25 4.16
C GLY A 38 20.28 -8.42 2.79
N PHE A 39 20.24 -7.39 1.93
CA PHE A 39 20.82 -7.41 0.60
C PHE A 39 21.91 -6.36 0.36
N PHE A 40 22.20 -5.49 1.34
CA PHE A 40 23.27 -4.50 1.22
C PHE A 40 24.61 -5.21 0.99
N GLN A 41 25.26 -4.95 -0.15
CA GLN A 41 26.48 -5.64 -0.61
C GLN A 41 26.35 -7.16 -0.81
N SER A 42 25.13 -7.68 -1.01
CA SER A 42 24.98 -9.08 -1.41
C SER A 42 25.46 -9.28 -2.85
N THR A 43 26.14 -10.39 -3.12
CA THR A 43 26.58 -10.76 -4.47
C THR A 43 25.41 -10.83 -5.45
N LEU A 44 24.19 -11.17 -5.00
CA LEU A 44 22.97 -11.16 -5.82
C LEU A 44 22.66 -9.78 -6.42
N ILE A 45 22.83 -8.72 -5.63
CA ILE A 45 22.59 -7.34 -6.07
C ILE A 45 23.81 -6.80 -6.84
N GLU A 46 25.03 -7.11 -6.42
CA GLU A 46 26.26 -6.69 -7.11
C GLU A 46 26.38 -7.32 -8.50
N THR A 47 25.97 -8.59 -8.64
CA THR A 47 26.01 -9.31 -9.92
C THR A 47 24.76 -9.10 -10.80
N SER A 48 23.82 -8.23 -10.37
CA SER A 48 22.60 -7.90 -11.11
C SER A 48 21.72 -9.11 -11.47
N GLN A 49 21.64 -10.12 -10.60
CA GLN A 49 20.79 -11.31 -10.85
C GLN A 49 19.29 -11.05 -10.76
N ILE A 50 18.88 -9.85 -10.35
CA ILE A 50 17.48 -9.43 -10.31
C ILE A 50 17.16 -8.67 -11.60
N ASP A 51 16.36 -9.29 -12.45
CA ASP A 51 15.93 -8.69 -13.72
C ASP A 51 14.93 -7.55 -13.51
N TYR A 52 13.96 -7.73 -12.60
CA TYR A 52 12.84 -6.81 -12.39
C TYR A 52 12.62 -6.45 -10.93
N TYR A 53 12.28 -5.18 -10.70
CA TYR A 53 12.00 -4.64 -9.37
C TYR A 53 10.57 -4.13 -9.29
N PHE A 54 9.71 -4.83 -8.56
CA PHE A 54 8.32 -4.45 -8.36
C PHE A 54 8.10 -3.86 -6.96
N ALA A 55 7.66 -2.60 -6.89
CA ALA A 55 7.23 -2.01 -5.62
C ALA A 55 5.72 -2.18 -5.44
N PHE A 56 5.32 -2.76 -4.32
CA PHE A 56 3.93 -2.69 -3.87
C PHE A 56 3.68 -1.32 -3.27
N MET A 57 2.89 -0.50 -3.97
CA MET A 57 2.52 0.82 -3.49
C MET A 57 1.42 0.74 -2.42
N PRO A 58 1.43 1.65 -1.43
CA PRO A 58 0.45 1.67 -0.36
C PRO A 58 -0.98 1.88 -0.90
N LEU A 59 -1.98 1.44 -0.15
CA LEU A 59 -3.37 1.43 -0.58
C LEU A 59 -4.07 2.74 -0.25
N GLU A 60 -4.53 3.44 -1.28
CA GLU A 60 -5.46 4.57 -1.13
C GLU A 60 -6.84 4.15 -0.62
N LYS A 61 -7.61 5.12 -0.11
CA LYS A 61 -8.99 4.92 0.37
C LYS A 61 -9.90 4.17 -0.60
N LYS A 62 -9.75 4.41 -1.92
CA LYS A 62 -10.52 3.70 -2.96
C LYS A 62 -10.26 2.19 -2.97
N HIS A 63 -9.00 1.77 -2.82
CA HIS A 63 -8.63 0.35 -2.77
C HIS A 63 -9.12 -0.31 -1.47
N VAL A 64 -9.06 0.44 -0.37
CA VAL A 64 -9.56 -0.03 0.93
C VAL A 64 -11.07 -0.25 0.88
N LYS A 65 -11.83 0.66 0.25
CA LYS A 65 -13.28 0.47 0.01
C LYS A 65 -13.56 -0.80 -0.79
N GLN A 66 -12.78 -1.09 -1.84
CA GLN A 66 -12.92 -2.33 -2.62
C GLN A 66 -12.72 -3.58 -1.75
N CYS A 67 -11.70 -3.58 -0.88
CA CYS A 67 -11.48 -4.68 0.04
C CYS A 67 -12.65 -4.86 1.04
N ILE A 68 -13.20 -3.76 1.58
CA ILE A 68 -14.35 -3.84 2.50
C ILE A 68 -15.57 -4.42 1.78
N VAL A 69 -15.86 -3.95 0.56
CA VAL A 69 -16.97 -4.49 -0.24
C VAL A 69 -16.78 -5.99 -0.50
N SER A 70 -15.57 -6.41 -0.89
CA SER A 70 -15.27 -7.83 -1.13
C SER A 70 -15.52 -8.68 0.12
N GLU A 71 -14.97 -8.26 1.26
CA GLU A 71 -15.12 -8.96 2.54
C GLU A 71 -16.58 -9.00 3.01
N SER A 72 -17.32 -7.90 2.85
CA SER A 72 -18.74 -7.82 3.20
C SER A 72 -19.59 -8.78 2.37
N VAL A 73 -19.30 -8.91 1.08
CA VAL A 73 -19.97 -9.88 0.20
C VAL A 73 -19.67 -11.31 0.64
N GLU A 74 -18.41 -11.62 0.94
CA GLU A 74 -18.01 -12.95 1.43
C GLU A 74 -18.62 -13.30 2.80
N SER A 75 -18.79 -12.28 3.65
CA SER A 75 -19.39 -12.42 5.00
C SER A 75 -20.93 -12.40 5.00
N GLY A 76 -21.58 -12.19 3.85
CA GLY A 76 -23.03 -12.13 3.74
C GLY A 76 -23.67 -10.89 4.39
N VAL A 77 -22.93 -9.79 4.50
CA VAL A 77 -23.42 -8.52 5.06
C VAL A 77 -24.51 -7.94 4.15
N ILE A 78 -25.66 -7.61 4.73
CA ILE A 78 -26.81 -7.07 3.98
C ILE A 78 -26.60 -5.59 3.64
N ASP A 79 -26.18 -4.78 4.62
CA ASP A 79 -25.95 -3.35 4.46
C ASP A 79 -24.47 -3.04 4.23
N ILE A 80 -24.03 -3.26 2.98
CA ILE A 80 -22.62 -3.09 2.58
C ILE A 80 -22.20 -1.62 2.68
N ASP A 81 -23.07 -0.67 2.30
CA ASP A 81 -22.72 0.75 2.31
C ASP A 81 -22.49 1.26 3.74
N HIS A 82 -23.37 0.90 4.68
CA HIS A 82 -23.16 1.19 6.11
C HIS A 82 -21.91 0.52 6.66
N CYS A 83 -21.64 -0.72 6.23
CA CYS A 83 -20.43 -1.42 6.63
C CYS A 83 -19.15 -0.70 6.14
N VAL A 84 -19.16 -0.22 4.88
CA VAL A 84 -18.06 0.54 4.31
C VAL A 84 -17.78 1.80 5.15
N GLU A 85 -18.81 2.57 5.49
CA GLU A 85 -18.65 3.78 6.30
C GLU A 85 -18.05 3.47 7.67
N LYS A 86 -18.64 2.51 8.41
CA LYS A 86 -18.15 2.09 9.73
C LYS A 86 -16.71 1.59 9.70
N VAL A 87 -16.36 0.76 8.72
CA VAL A 87 -15.02 0.17 8.66
C VAL A 87 -13.98 1.22 8.26
N LEU A 88 -14.32 2.14 7.35
CA LEU A 88 -13.42 3.23 6.96
C LEU A 88 -13.05 4.17 8.12
N GLU A 89 -13.97 4.43 9.04
CA GLU A 89 -13.70 5.23 10.25
C GLU A 89 -12.66 4.60 11.19
N ARG A 90 -12.48 3.27 11.12
CA ARG A 90 -11.56 2.50 11.98
C ARG A 90 -10.18 2.33 11.37
N ILE A 91 -10.01 2.73 10.11
CA ILE A 91 -8.75 2.59 9.39
C ILE A 91 -7.94 3.86 9.59
N GLU A 92 -6.72 3.68 10.05
CA GLU A 92 -5.75 4.76 10.13
C GLU A 92 -5.21 5.08 8.74
N PHE A 93 -5.35 6.35 8.34
CA PHE A 93 -4.82 6.88 7.10
C PHE A 93 -3.63 7.80 7.36
N ILE A 94 -2.59 7.64 6.53
CA ILE A 94 -1.32 8.36 6.60
C ILE A 94 -1.01 9.09 5.27
N PRO A 95 -0.27 10.20 5.32
CA PRO A 95 0.08 10.95 6.52
C PRO A 95 -1.16 11.57 7.18
N ALA A 96 -1.14 11.84 8.49
CA ALA A 96 -2.32 12.26 9.25
C ALA A 96 -3.03 13.51 8.70
N ILE A 97 -2.30 14.39 8.00
CA ILE A 97 -2.83 15.65 7.44
C ILE A 97 -3.61 15.38 6.14
N SER A 98 -3.04 14.59 5.23
CA SER A 98 -3.61 14.38 3.89
C SER A 98 -4.35 13.05 3.73
N MET A 99 -4.21 12.14 4.70
CA MET A 99 -4.93 10.86 4.81
C MET A 99 -4.96 10.05 3.49
N HIS A 100 -3.87 10.09 2.72
CA HIS A 100 -3.85 9.49 1.38
C HIS A 100 -3.91 7.96 1.40
N PHE A 101 -3.22 7.32 2.34
CA PHE A 101 -2.95 5.88 2.29
C PHE A 101 -3.32 5.19 3.61
N SER A 102 -3.85 3.97 3.56
CA SER A 102 -4.05 3.16 4.76
C SER A 102 -2.70 2.71 5.33
N ALA A 103 -2.49 2.93 6.62
CA ALA A 103 -1.28 2.49 7.33
C ALA A 103 -1.14 0.95 7.33
N THR A 104 -2.25 0.22 7.22
CA THR A 104 -2.27 -1.25 7.29
C THR A 104 -2.79 -1.93 6.03
N GLY A 105 -3.04 -1.17 4.96
CA GLY A 105 -3.68 -1.66 3.75
C GLY A 105 -5.02 -2.34 4.06
N CYS A 106 -5.21 -3.56 3.54
CA CYS A 106 -6.42 -4.36 3.75
C CYS A 106 -6.29 -5.43 4.85
N LYS A 107 -5.15 -5.47 5.57
CA LYS A 107 -4.81 -6.57 6.48
C LYS A 107 -5.82 -6.80 7.61
N LYS A 108 -6.48 -5.74 8.08
CA LYS A 108 -7.39 -5.77 9.24
C LYS A 108 -8.87 -5.72 8.87
N ILE A 109 -9.20 -5.70 7.58
CA ILE A 109 -10.58 -5.46 7.13
C ILE A 109 -11.51 -6.60 7.58
N PHE A 110 -11.09 -7.86 7.45
CA PHE A 110 -11.88 -9.00 7.92
C PHE A 110 -12.30 -8.86 9.40
N MET A 111 -11.37 -8.44 10.26
CA MET A 111 -11.66 -8.25 11.70
C MET A 111 -12.70 -7.15 11.91
N PHE A 112 -12.63 -6.07 11.14
CA PHE A 112 -13.56 -4.96 11.28
C PHE A 112 -14.94 -5.30 10.70
N VAL A 113 -15.01 -5.96 9.54
CA VAL A 113 -16.28 -6.41 8.98
C VAL A 113 -16.97 -7.38 9.95
N SER A 114 -16.26 -8.41 10.40
CA SER A 114 -16.79 -9.39 11.35
C SER A 114 -17.25 -8.79 12.69
N ALA A 115 -16.61 -7.71 13.17
CA ALA A 115 -16.93 -7.10 14.45
C ALA A 115 -18.03 -6.04 14.40
N PHE A 116 -18.27 -5.41 13.23
CA PHE A 116 -19.09 -4.20 13.14
C PHE A 116 -20.22 -4.24 12.10
N CYS A 117 -20.24 -5.28 11.25
CA CYS A 117 -21.19 -5.46 10.17
C CYS A 117 -21.92 -6.79 10.34
N HIS A 118 -23.19 -6.72 10.76
CA HIS A 118 -24.13 -7.84 10.87
C HIS A 118 -25.39 -7.50 10.08
#